data_AF-A0A432FT51-F1
#
_entry.id   AF-A0A432FT51-F1
#
_cell.length_a   1.000
_cell.length_b   1.000
_cell.length_c   1.000
_cell.angle_alpha   90.00
_cell.angle_beta   90.00
_cell.angle_gamma   90.00
#
_symmetry.space_group_name_H-M   'P 1'
#
loop_
_entity.id
_entity.type
_entity.pdbx_description
1 polymer ?
#
loop_
_entity_poly.entity_id
_entity_poly.type
_entity_poly.pdbx_seq_one_letter_code
_entity_poly.pdbx_strand_id
1 'polypeptide(L)'
;MSDDSTDIEQPFMSHLLELRDRLLRSVLVVLVVFLALFPFGNDIYVFIAEPLMKVMPEGTSMIATKVASPFLTPFKLSLIAAVFFSMPYLLYQLWGFVAPGLYQHEKRMALPLLASSVVLFYLGAAFAYFVVFPLVFKFFTSVTPEGVAVMTDISEYLDFVLTLFFAFGLAFEIPIATILLVWMGMTTPEKLASKRPYVIVGAFVIGMLLTPPDVISQTLLALPMWVLFEGGVIFSRFFVRNREEEAGESDEADEPVMATAAAGASGSAPVEEAFRPLSQEEMEEELDRIEAELDEEEASWHEETDEETPMDPVDAKLVRVNELRDAMDFSAARRLLYEVLVEGNEEQVRTAKNILEQLDD
;
A
#
# COMPACT_ATOMS: atom_id res chain seq x y z
N MET A 1 -23.53 23.00 25.84
CA MET A 1 -22.50 22.44 24.94
C MET A 1 -22.67 20.94 24.91
N SER A 2 -23.35 20.40 23.89
CA SER A 2 -23.50 18.96 23.66
C SER A 2 -24.08 18.76 22.27
N ASP A 3 -23.31 19.11 21.23
CA ASP A 3 -23.77 18.93 19.83
C ASP A 3 -22.59 18.83 18.83
N ASP A 4 -21.49 18.17 19.23
CA ASP A 4 -20.32 17.94 18.36
C ASP A 4 -20.05 16.45 18.09
N SER A 5 -20.76 15.54 18.77
CA SER A 5 -20.60 14.09 18.57
C SER A 5 -21.53 13.51 17.51
N THR A 6 -22.63 14.19 17.17
CA THR A 6 -23.69 13.65 16.30
C THR A 6 -23.34 13.74 14.81
N ASP A 7 -22.52 14.72 14.42
CA ASP A 7 -22.07 14.92 13.03
C ASP A 7 -20.93 13.97 12.62
N ILE A 8 -20.19 13.39 13.57
CA ILE A 8 -19.14 12.40 13.30
C ILE A 8 -19.71 10.96 13.27
N GLU A 9 -20.78 10.67 14.03
CA GLU A 9 -21.43 9.34 14.01
C GLU A 9 -22.13 9.03 12.68
N GLN A 10 -22.70 10.04 12.01
CA GLN A 10 -23.36 9.90 10.71
C GLN A 10 -22.42 9.43 9.57
N PRO A 11 -21.22 10.00 9.36
CA PRO A 11 -20.32 9.58 8.29
C PRO A 11 -19.73 8.18 8.49
N PHE A 12 -19.32 7.78 9.70
CA PHE A 12 -18.83 6.42 9.94
C PHE A 12 -19.92 5.36 9.74
N MET A 13 -21.13 5.62 10.24
CA MET A 13 -22.26 4.72 10.03
C MET A 13 -22.61 4.60 8.55
N SER A 14 -22.59 5.70 7.80
CA SER A 14 -22.84 5.70 6.36
C SER A 14 -21.80 4.89 5.58
N HIS A 15 -20.51 4.99 5.94
CA HIS A 15 -19.42 4.25 5.29
C HIS A 15 -19.51 2.75 5.57
N LEU A 16 -19.90 2.35 6.78
CA LEU A 16 -20.14 0.94 7.13
C LEU A 16 -21.36 0.36 6.42
N LEU A 17 -22.44 1.13 6.29
CA LEU A 17 -23.63 0.72 5.54
C LEU A 17 -23.31 0.54 4.05
N GLU A 18 -22.51 1.43 3.48
CA GLU A 18 -22.02 1.33 2.11
C GLU A 18 -21.19 0.06 1.90
N LEU A 19 -20.25 -0.24 2.81
CA LEU A 19 -19.45 -1.47 2.75
C LEU A 19 -20.34 -2.71 2.75
N ARG A 20 -21.32 -2.77 3.64
CA ARG A 20 -22.27 -3.89 3.76
C ARG A 20 -23.03 -4.09 2.45
N ASP A 21 -23.60 -3.03 1.89
CA ASP A 21 -24.42 -3.13 0.70
C ASP A 21 -23.59 -3.54 -0.52
N ARG A 22 -22.35 -3.04 -0.64
CA ARG A 22 -21.39 -3.46 -1.66
C ARG A 22 -21.00 -4.93 -1.50
N LEU A 23 -20.70 -5.36 -0.27
CA LEU A 23 -20.36 -6.74 0.04
C LEU A 23 -21.50 -7.70 -0.31
N LEU A 24 -22.75 -7.36 0.04
CA LEU A 24 -23.92 -8.18 -0.30
C LEU A 24 -24.10 -8.33 -1.81
N ARG A 25 -23.93 -7.24 -2.58
CA ARG A 25 -23.99 -7.30 -4.04
C ARG A 25 -22.87 -8.14 -4.62
N SER A 26 -21.65 -8.01 -4.09
CA SER A 26 -20.50 -8.83 -4.48
C SER A 26 -20.75 -10.32 -4.25
N VAL A 27 -21.27 -10.68 -3.07
CA VAL A 27 -21.64 -12.07 -2.75
C VAL A 27 -22.75 -12.58 -3.68
N LEU A 28 -23.76 -11.76 -3.97
CA LEU A 28 -24.84 -12.14 -4.89
C LEU A 28 -24.32 -12.43 -6.30
N VAL A 29 -23.43 -11.58 -6.83
CA VAL A 29 -22.81 -11.79 -8.15
C VAL A 29 -21.99 -13.07 -8.17
N VAL A 30 -21.14 -13.29 -7.16
CA VAL A 30 -20.36 -14.53 -7.05
C VAL A 30 -21.29 -15.75 -6.99
N LEU A 31 -22.39 -15.68 -6.26
CA LEU A 31 -23.36 -16.78 -6.16
C LEU A 31 -24.02 -17.08 -7.50
N VAL A 32 -24.42 -16.05 -8.26
CA VAL A 32 -25.01 -16.20 -9.60
C VAL A 32 -24.01 -16.86 -10.56
N VAL A 33 -22.77 -16.38 -10.58
CA VAL A 33 -21.70 -16.95 -11.41
C VAL A 33 -21.38 -18.38 -10.97
N PHE A 34 -21.37 -18.66 -9.68
CA PHE A 34 -21.18 -20.01 -9.13
C PHE A 34 -22.24 -20.97 -9.62
N LEU A 35 -23.52 -20.61 -9.54
CA LEU A 35 -24.61 -21.47 -10.03
C LEU A 35 -24.51 -21.75 -11.53
N ALA A 36 -23.96 -20.81 -12.32
CA ALA A 36 -23.71 -20.99 -13.75
C ALA A 36 -22.50 -21.90 -14.03
N LEU A 37 -21.44 -21.82 -13.23
CA LEU A 37 -20.22 -22.61 -13.40
C LEU A 37 -20.29 -24.00 -12.76
N PHE A 38 -21.11 -24.18 -11.75
CA PHE A 38 -21.22 -25.43 -10.97
C PHE A 38 -21.39 -26.70 -11.82
N PRO A 39 -22.22 -26.72 -12.90
CA PRO A 39 -22.34 -27.90 -13.76
C PRO A 39 -21.03 -28.29 -14.48
N PHE A 40 -20.12 -27.33 -14.70
CA PHE A 40 -18.87 -27.50 -15.42
C PHE A 40 -17.67 -27.77 -14.49
N GLY A 41 -17.88 -27.95 -13.19
CA GLY A 41 -16.80 -28.06 -12.21
C GLY A 41 -15.77 -29.15 -12.51
N ASN A 42 -16.19 -30.28 -13.07
CA ASN A 42 -15.28 -31.36 -13.48
C ASN A 42 -14.41 -30.96 -14.69
N ASP A 43 -14.99 -30.30 -15.68
CA ASP A 43 -14.26 -29.86 -16.88
C ASP A 43 -13.22 -28.79 -16.50
N ILE A 44 -13.60 -27.86 -15.63
CA ILE A 44 -12.69 -26.85 -15.08
C ILE A 44 -11.55 -27.52 -14.29
N TYR A 45 -11.85 -28.59 -13.53
CA TYR A 45 -10.82 -29.32 -12.79
C TYR A 45 -9.79 -29.96 -13.72
N VAL A 46 -10.25 -30.63 -14.79
CA VAL A 46 -9.36 -31.25 -15.77
C VAL A 46 -8.48 -30.20 -16.46
N PHE A 47 -9.04 -29.04 -16.79
CA PHE A 47 -8.28 -27.92 -17.35
C PHE A 47 -7.20 -27.45 -16.38
N ILE A 48 -7.55 -27.18 -15.12
CA ILE A 48 -6.58 -26.71 -14.14
C ILE A 48 -5.49 -27.76 -13.84
N ALA A 49 -5.86 -29.04 -13.82
CA ALA A 49 -4.95 -30.16 -13.57
C ALA A 49 -3.96 -30.46 -14.71
N GLU A 50 -4.19 -29.91 -15.90
CA GLU A 50 -3.41 -30.20 -17.10
C GLU A 50 -1.88 -30.01 -16.92
N PRO A 51 -1.37 -28.92 -16.30
CA PRO A 51 0.06 -28.72 -16.13
C PRO A 51 0.71 -29.80 -15.25
N LEU A 52 -0.01 -30.29 -14.23
CA LEU A 52 0.48 -31.36 -13.36
C LEU A 52 0.46 -32.70 -14.11
N MET A 53 -0.61 -32.99 -14.84
CA MET A 53 -0.72 -34.25 -15.60
C MET A 53 0.37 -34.38 -16.67
N LYS A 54 0.87 -33.26 -17.23
CA LYS A 54 1.97 -33.24 -18.21
C LYS A 54 3.36 -33.56 -17.63
N VAL A 55 3.57 -33.34 -16.34
CA VAL A 55 4.86 -33.60 -15.67
C VAL A 55 4.87 -34.91 -14.88
N MET A 56 3.71 -35.55 -14.72
CA MET A 56 3.61 -36.86 -14.07
C MET A 56 4.13 -37.98 -14.99
N PRO A 57 4.78 -39.02 -14.43
CA PRO A 57 5.17 -40.21 -15.20
C PRO A 57 3.95 -40.89 -15.84
N GLU A 58 4.14 -41.44 -17.05
CA GLU A 58 3.10 -42.18 -17.76
C GLU A 58 2.56 -43.33 -16.89
N GLY A 59 1.24 -43.41 -16.74
CA GLY A 59 0.56 -44.43 -15.93
C GLY A 59 0.28 -44.05 -14.47
N THR A 60 0.64 -42.83 -14.04
CA THR A 60 0.30 -42.31 -12.70
C THR A 60 -1.03 -41.55 -12.75
N SER A 61 -1.92 -41.80 -11.79
CA SER A 61 -3.22 -41.11 -11.68
C SER A 61 -3.33 -40.38 -10.35
N MET A 62 -4.02 -39.23 -10.35
CA MET A 62 -4.41 -38.59 -9.09
C MET A 62 -5.38 -39.49 -8.32
N ILE A 63 -5.26 -39.50 -7.00
CA ILE A 63 -6.08 -40.32 -6.11
C ILE A 63 -7.00 -39.44 -5.26
N ALA A 64 -8.05 -40.04 -4.71
CA ALA A 64 -8.85 -39.43 -3.66
C ALA A 64 -8.63 -40.21 -2.37
N THR A 65 -7.94 -39.60 -1.41
CA THR A 65 -7.66 -40.20 -0.10
C THR A 65 -8.88 -40.15 0.81
N LYS A 66 -9.72 -39.12 0.69
CA LYS A 66 -10.96 -38.96 1.45
C LYS A 66 -12.16 -39.33 0.57
N VAL A 67 -13.14 -40.00 1.17
CA VAL A 67 -14.38 -40.42 0.50
C VAL A 67 -15.15 -39.24 -0.09
N ALA A 68 -15.09 -38.08 0.58
CA ALA A 68 -15.81 -36.88 0.16
C ALA A 68 -15.07 -36.07 -0.92
N SER A 69 -13.77 -36.29 -1.17
CA SER A 69 -12.99 -35.46 -2.10
C SER A 69 -13.59 -35.40 -3.52
N PRO A 70 -14.04 -36.50 -4.14
CA PRO A 70 -14.63 -36.43 -5.49
C PRO A 70 -15.89 -35.57 -5.59
N PHE A 71 -16.60 -35.36 -4.48
CA PHE A 71 -17.78 -34.50 -4.42
C PHE A 71 -17.44 -33.06 -4.05
N LEU A 72 -16.58 -32.85 -3.05
CA LEU A 72 -16.27 -31.51 -2.54
C LEU A 72 -15.27 -30.75 -3.41
N THR A 73 -14.36 -31.44 -4.10
CA THR A 73 -13.32 -30.81 -4.92
C THR A 73 -13.92 -30.01 -6.09
N PRO A 74 -14.82 -30.56 -6.94
CA PRO A 74 -15.44 -29.78 -8.01
C PRO A 74 -16.33 -28.64 -7.49
N PHE A 75 -16.99 -28.83 -6.35
CA PHE A 75 -17.79 -27.77 -5.70
C PHE A 75 -16.90 -26.61 -5.25
N LYS A 76 -15.82 -26.90 -4.50
CA LYS A 76 -14.85 -25.90 -4.03
C LYS A 76 -14.22 -25.16 -5.20
N LEU A 77 -13.82 -25.89 -6.24
CA LEU A 77 -13.26 -25.31 -7.45
C LEU A 77 -14.24 -24.36 -8.13
N SER A 78 -15.50 -24.79 -8.34
CA SER A 78 -16.50 -23.95 -9.00
C SER A 78 -16.77 -22.67 -8.23
N LEU A 79 -16.78 -22.73 -6.89
CA LEU A 79 -16.93 -21.56 -6.03
C LEU A 79 -15.77 -20.57 -6.19
N ILE A 80 -14.53 -21.07 -6.16
CA ILE A 80 -13.37 -20.20 -6.34
C ILE A 80 -13.28 -19.68 -7.77
N ALA A 81 -13.55 -20.50 -8.79
CA ALA A 81 -13.62 -20.05 -10.16
C ALA A 81 -14.65 -18.91 -10.30
N ALA A 82 -15.82 -19.03 -9.67
CA ALA A 82 -16.83 -17.97 -9.68
C ALA A 82 -16.34 -16.66 -9.08
N VAL A 83 -15.53 -16.72 -8.00
CA VAL A 83 -14.85 -15.53 -7.46
C VAL A 83 -13.94 -14.91 -8.51
N PHE A 84 -13.10 -15.70 -9.19
CA PHE A 84 -12.20 -15.23 -10.24
C PHE A 84 -12.92 -14.62 -11.45
N PHE A 85 -14.02 -15.22 -11.90
CA PHE A 85 -14.85 -14.66 -12.98
C PHE A 85 -15.58 -13.39 -12.53
N SER A 86 -15.88 -13.25 -11.24
CA SER A 86 -16.53 -12.06 -10.67
C SER A 86 -15.55 -10.93 -10.35
N MET A 87 -14.23 -11.15 -10.45
CA MET A 87 -13.20 -10.16 -10.08
C MET A 87 -13.36 -8.77 -10.70
N PRO A 88 -13.75 -8.60 -11.98
CA PRO A 88 -14.00 -7.27 -12.55
C PRO A 88 -15.03 -6.47 -11.75
N TYR A 89 -16.09 -7.14 -11.30
CA TYR A 89 -17.13 -6.54 -10.47
C TYR A 89 -16.66 -6.35 -9.03
N LEU A 90 -15.94 -7.32 -8.46
CA LEU A 90 -15.41 -7.23 -7.09
C LEU A 90 -14.43 -6.06 -6.95
N LEU A 91 -13.50 -5.91 -7.89
CA LEU A 91 -12.57 -4.79 -7.94
C LEU A 91 -13.32 -3.47 -8.11
N TYR A 92 -14.31 -3.39 -9.01
CA TYR A 92 -15.15 -2.19 -9.13
C TYR A 92 -15.82 -1.80 -7.81
N GLN A 93 -16.38 -2.76 -7.07
CA GLN A 93 -16.99 -2.50 -5.77
C GLN A 93 -15.98 -2.10 -4.69
N LEU A 94 -14.79 -2.69 -4.70
CA LEU A 94 -13.69 -2.33 -3.81
C LEU A 94 -13.21 -0.90 -4.07
N TRP A 95 -12.99 -0.56 -5.34
CA TRP A 95 -12.53 0.77 -5.77
C TRP A 95 -13.49 1.88 -5.39
N GLY A 96 -14.79 1.68 -5.59
CA GLY A 96 -15.74 2.71 -5.19
C GLY A 96 -15.83 2.89 -3.66
N PHE A 97 -15.35 1.93 -2.85
CA PHE A 97 -15.34 2.02 -1.39
C PHE A 97 -14.05 2.68 -0.89
N VAL A 98 -12.90 2.32 -1.47
CA VAL A 98 -11.59 2.86 -1.08
C VAL A 98 -11.42 4.32 -1.48
N ALA A 99 -12.01 4.74 -2.60
CA ALA A 99 -11.66 6.02 -3.21
C ALA A 99 -12.79 7.07 -3.33
N PRO A 100 -13.75 7.22 -2.38
CA PRO A 100 -14.80 8.25 -2.51
C PRO A 100 -14.22 9.68 -2.59
N GLY A 101 -13.09 9.96 -1.91
CA GLY A 101 -12.42 11.27 -1.95
C GLY A 101 -11.72 11.59 -3.28
N LEU A 102 -11.42 10.56 -4.06
CA LEU A 102 -10.68 10.65 -5.32
C LEU A 102 -11.59 10.87 -6.53
N TYR A 103 -12.79 10.30 -6.47
CA TYR A 103 -13.79 10.34 -7.54
C TYR A 103 -14.38 11.72 -7.78
N GLN A 104 -14.12 12.72 -6.92
CA GLN A 104 -14.73 14.04 -7.09
C GLN A 104 -13.94 14.96 -8.02
N HIS A 105 -12.60 14.89 -8.02
CA HIS A 105 -11.76 15.84 -8.75
C HIS A 105 -10.88 15.20 -9.85
N GLU A 106 -10.61 13.87 -9.81
CA GLU A 106 -9.74 13.16 -10.79
C GLU A 106 -10.39 11.89 -11.40
N LYS A 107 -11.68 11.94 -11.76
CA LYS A 107 -12.41 10.79 -12.36
C LYS A 107 -11.70 10.14 -13.56
N ARG A 108 -10.88 10.90 -14.28
CA ARG A 108 -10.19 10.44 -15.50
C ARG A 108 -9.11 9.40 -15.22
N MET A 109 -8.47 9.41 -14.04
CA MET A 109 -7.37 8.49 -13.70
C MET A 109 -7.84 7.24 -12.94
N ALA A 110 -8.98 7.32 -12.24
CA ALA A 110 -9.53 6.17 -11.52
C ALA A 110 -9.97 5.02 -12.45
N LEU A 111 -10.55 5.34 -13.62
CA LEU A 111 -11.01 4.34 -14.58
C LEU A 111 -9.89 3.52 -15.23
N PRO A 112 -8.81 4.11 -15.79
CA PRO A 112 -7.70 3.34 -16.35
C PRO A 112 -6.96 2.55 -15.27
N LEU A 113 -6.92 3.03 -14.03
CA LEU A 113 -6.31 2.30 -12.92
C LEU A 113 -7.14 1.08 -12.52
N LEU A 114 -8.47 1.21 -12.45
CA LEU A 114 -9.38 0.07 -12.28
C LEU A 114 -9.24 -0.94 -13.44
N ALA A 115 -9.26 -0.48 -14.68
CA ALA A 115 -9.08 -1.36 -15.84
C ALA A 115 -7.73 -2.08 -15.79
N SER A 116 -6.66 -1.37 -15.38
CA SER A 116 -5.33 -1.93 -15.21
C SER A 116 -5.31 -2.99 -14.09
N SER A 117 -5.98 -2.77 -12.96
CA SER A 117 -6.10 -3.78 -11.89
C SER A 117 -6.76 -5.07 -12.39
N VAL A 118 -7.90 -4.97 -13.07
CA VAL A 118 -8.58 -6.15 -13.64
C VAL A 118 -7.65 -6.92 -14.60
N VAL A 119 -6.91 -6.21 -15.45
CA VAL A 119 -5.93 -6.85 -16.35
C VAL A 119 -4.78 -7.49 -15.56
N LEU A 120 -4.23 -6.80 -14.57
CA LEU A 120 -3.14 -7.29 -13.72
C LEU A 120 -3.55 -8.53 -12.93
N PHE A 121 -4.77 -8.56 -12.38
CA PHE A 121 -5.30 -9.73 -11.68
C PHE A 121 -5.33 -10.96 -12.59
N TYR A 122 -5.88 -10.84 -13.80
CA TYR A 122 -5.93 -11.97 -14.75
C TYR A 122 -4.54 -12.31 -15.29
N LEU A 123 -3.65 -11.33 -15.44
CA LEU A 123 -2.26 -11.57 -15.78
C LEU A 123 -1.54 -12.34 -14.67
N GLY A 124 -1.83 -12.04 -13.40
CA GLY A 124 -1.32 -12.76 -12.24
C GLY A 124 -1.83 -14.19 -12.16
N ALA A 125 -3.12 -14.39 -12.43
CA ALA A 125 -3.70 -15.73 -12.55
C ALA A 125 -3.06 -16.52 -13.70
N ALA A 126 -2.89 -15.90 -14.88
CA ALA A 126 -2.22 -16.51 -16.02
C ALA A 126 -0.75 -16.83 -15.70
N PHE A 127 -0.03 -15.93 -15.03
CA PHE A 127 1.35 -16.13 -14.61
C PHE A 127 1.47 -17.33 -13.66
N ALA A 128 0.55 -17.45 -12.69
CA ALA A 128 0.50 -18.61 -11.81
C ALA A 128 0.34 -19.92 -12.60
N TYR A 129 -0.62 -19.97 -13.52
CA TYR A 129 -0.92 -21.18 -14.30
C TYR A 129 0.19 -21.57 -15.29
N PHE A 130 0.69 -20.61 -16.07
CA PHE A 130 1.62 -20.89 -17.18
C PHE A 130 3.09 -20.88 -16.78
N VAL A 131 3.47 -20.16 -15.72
CA VAL A 131 4.88 -20.02 -15.31
C VAL A 131 5.14 -20.71 -14.00
N VAL A 132 4.34 -20.42 -12.97
CA VAL A 132 4.61 -20.91 -11.62
C VAL A 132 4.33 -22.40 -11.47
N PHE A 133 3.16 -22.88 -11.89
CA PHE A 133 2.79 -24.29 -11.72
C PHE A 133 3.77 -25.25 -12.38
N PRO A 134 4.16 -25.08 -13.67
CA PRO A 134 5.11 -25.98 -14.30
C PRO A 134 6.45 -26.00 -13.57
N LEU A 135 6.88 -24.86 -13.03
CA LEU A 135 8.18 -24.74 -12.39
C LEU A 135 8.21 -25.40 -11.01
N VAL A 136 7.16 -25.21 -10.21
CA VAL A 136 7.02 -25.87 -8.90
C VAL A 136 6.83 -27.38 -9.05
N PHE A 137 5.95 -27.83 -9.96
CA PHE A 137 5.74 -29.27 -10.14
C PHE A 137 6.94 -29.96 -10.79
N LYS A 138 7.66 -29.30 -11.69
CA LYS A 138 8.95 -29.80 -12.19
C LYS A 138 9.98 -29.93 -11.06
N PHE A 139 10.01 -28.97 -10.14
CA PHE A 139 10.86 -29.08 -8.97
C PHE A 139 10.48 -30.30 -8.10
N PHE A 140 9.22 -30.47 -7.72
CA PHE A 140 8.76 -31.61 -6.91
C PHE A 140 9.05 -32.97 -7.56
N THR A 141 8.83 -33.10 -8.85
CA THR A 141 9.14 -34.33 -9.59
C THR A 141 10.66 -34.58 -9.67
N SER A 142 11.48 -33.53 -9.81
CA SER A 142 12.94 -33.65 -9.91
C SER A 142 13.64 -34.06 -8.62
N VAL A 143 13.07 -33.74 -7.46
CA VAL A 143 13.62 -34.12 -6.14
C VAL A 143 13.10 -35.46 -5.64
N THR A 144 12.17 -36.08 -6.35
CA THR A 144 11.62 -37.38 -5.98
C THR A 144 12.68 -38.48 -6.16
N PRO A 145 13.00 -39.27 -5.12
CA PRO A 145 13.97 -40.36 -5.23
C PRO A 145 13.52 -41.45 -6.22
N GLU A 146 14.48 -42.09 -6.89
CA GLU A 146 14.22 -43.23 -7.76
C GLU A 146 13.51 -44.37 -6.99
N GLY A 147 12.41 -44.88 -7.55
CA GLY A 147 11.63 -45.96 -6.94
C GLY A 147 10.46 -45.52 -6.05
N VAL A 148 10.24 -44.20 -5.85
CA VAL A 148 9.09 -43.67 -5.13
C VAL A 148 7.98 -43.27 -6.11
N ALA A 149 6.79 -43.85 -5.96
CA ALA A 149 5.61 -43.47 -6.75
C ALA A 149 5.00 -42.17 -6.19
N VAL A 150 4.87 -41.14 -7.03
CA VAL A 150 4.23 -39.87 -6.68
C VAL A 150 2.72 -40.02 -6.85
N MET A 151 1.99 -40.17 -5.76
CA MET A 151 0.52 -40.22 -5.76
C MET A 151 -0.04 -38.93 -5.19
N THR A 152 -0.50 -38.03 -6.05
CA THR A 152 -1.09 -36.74 -5.62
C THR A 152 -2.58 -36.89 -5.35
N ASP A 153 -3.02 -36.38 -4.21
CA ASP A 153 -4.44 -36.30 -3.86
C ASP A 153 -5.13 -35.13 -4.59
N ILE A 154 -6.34 -35.36 -5.10
CA ILE A 154 -7.10 -34.35 -5.86
C ILE A 154 -7.47 -33.10 -5.05
N SER A 155 -7.72 -33.25 -3.75
CA SER A 155 -8.07 -32.13 -2.87
C SER A 155 -6.84 -31.36 -2.44
N GLU A 156 -5.75 -32.04 -2.08
CA GLU A 156 -4.48 -31.37 -1.72
C GLU A 156 -3.88 -30.61 -2.91
N TYR A 157 -3.94 -31.21 -4.11
CA TYR A 157 -3.56 -30.53 -5.35
C TYR A 157 -4.37 -29.26 -5.58
N LEU A 158 -5.71 -29.38 -5.51
CA LEU A 158 -6.59 -28.25 -5.72
C LEU A 158 -6.32 -27.15 -4.69
N ASP A 159 -6.16 -27.51 -3.42
CA ASP A 159 -5.94 -26.55 -2.34
C ASP A 159 -4.64 -25.78 -2.53
N PHE A 160 -3.57 -26.47 -2.91
CA PHE A 160 -2.31 -25.84 -3.28
C PHE A 160 -2.49 -24.86 -4.45
N VAL A 161 -3.07 -25.32 -5.55
CA VAL A 161 -3.27 -24.54 -6.78
C VAL A 161 -4.16 -23.31 -6.56
N LEU A 162 -5.28 -23.46 -5.86
CA LEU A 162 -6.18 -22.36 -5.55
C LEU A 162 -5.51 -21.33 -4.64
N THR A 163 -4.73 -21.76 -3.66
CA THR A 163 -3.99 -20.85 -2.78
C THR A 163 -2.96 -20.05 -3.57
N LEU A 164 -2.22 -20.68 -4.49
CA LEU A 164 -1.29 -19.99 -5.38
C LEU A 164 -2.01 -19.00 -6.31
N PHE A 165 -3.13 -19.38 -6.90
CA PHE A 165 -3.93 -18.48 -7.74
C PHE A 165 -4.36 -17.22 -6.98
N PHE A 166 -4.85 -17.37 -5.74
CA PHE A 166 -5.20 -16.21 -4.91
C PHE A 166 -3.98 -15.38 -4.55
N ALA A 167 -2.89 -16.02 -4.14
CA ALA A 167 -1.67 -15.31 -3.77
C ALA A 167 -1.10 -14.50 -4.93
N PHE A 168 -0.97 -15.09 -6.12
CA PHE A 168 -0.46 -14.37 -7.30
C PHE A 168 -1.47 -13.38 -7.86
N GLY A 169 -2.76 -13.70 -7.88
CA GLY A 169 -3.80 -12.76 -8.28
C GLY A 169 -3.76 -11.49 -7.41
N LEU A 170 -3.67 -11.64 -6.08
CA LEU A 170 -3.56 -10.51 -5.16
C LEU A 170 -2.17 -9.86 -5.19
N ALA A 171 -1.09 -10.62 -5.39
CA ALA A 171 0.25 -10.06 -5.49
C ALA A 171 0.40 -9.17 -6.73
N PHE A 172 -0.27 -9.51 -7.83
CA PHE A 172 -0.31 -8.66 -9.02
C PHE A 172 -1.11 -7.37 -8.80
N GLU A 173 -1.84 -7.21 -7.70
CA GLU A 173 -2.46 -5.93 -7.31
C GLU A 173 -1.51 -5.04 -6.49
N ILE A 174 -0.36 -5.57 -6.03
CA ILE A 174 0.65 -4.78 -5.29
C ILE A 174 1.11 -3.53 -6.06
N PRO A 175 1.40 -3.58 -7.37
CA PRO A 175 1.76 -2.39 -8.13
C PRO A 175 0.67 -1.31 -8.09
N ILE A 176 -0.59 -1.72 -8.26
CA ILE A 176 -1.74 -0.82 -8.26
C ILE A 176 -1.93 -0.21 -6.87
N ALA A 177 -1.87 -1.03 -5.82
CA ALA A 177 -1.95 -0.58 -4.44
C ALA A 177 -0.82 0.42 -4.12
N THR A 178 0.39 0.18 -4.63
CA THR A 178 1.55 1.06 -4.44
C THR A 178 1.35 2.43 -5.09
N ILE A 179 0.88 2.46 -6.35
CA ILE A 179 0.54 3.68 -7.07
C ILE A 179 -0.54 4.44 -6.31
N LEU A 180 -1.59 3.76 -5.88
CA LEU A 180 -2.71 4.36 -5.16
C LEU A 180 -2.27 4.97 -3.82
N LEU A 181 -1.43 4.30 -3.04
CA LEU A 181 -0.91 4.83 -1.77
C LEU A 181 -0.08 6.11 -1.97
N VAL A 182 0.74 6.14 -3.02
CA VAL A 182 1.54 7.33 -3.36
C VAL A 182 0.66 8.47 -3.84
N TRP A 183 -0.29 8.17 -4.71
CA TRP A 183 -1.15 9.17 -5.31
C TRP A 183 -2.12 9.82 -4.30
N MET A 184 -2.61 9.06 -3.32
CA MET A 184 -3.38 9.60 -2.19
C MET A 184 -2.51 10.39 -1.19
N GLY A 185 -1.19 10.48 -1.40
CA GLY A 185 -0.27 11.20 -0.52
C GLY A 185 0.01 10.49 0.82
N MET A 186 -0.41 9.23 0.99
CA MET A 186 -0.16 8.47 2.22
C MET A 186 1.32 8.12 2.41
N THR A 187 2.07 8.04 1.31
CA THR A 187 3.51 7.73 1.29
C THR A 187 4.15 8.34 0.04
N THR A 188 5.48 8.42 0.01
CA THR A 188 6.24 8.79 -1.18
C THR A 188 6.96 7.57 -1.77
N PRO A 189 7.34 7.58 -3.07
CA PRO A 189 8.12 6.51 -3.67
C PRO A 189 9.46 6.26 -2.94
N GLU A 190 10.08 7.29 -2.38
CA GLU A 190 11.34 7.23 -1.63
C GLU A 190 11.13 6.48 -0.29
N LYS A 191 10.04 6.79 0.41
CA LYS A 191 9.66 6.09 1.66
C LYS A 191 9.31 4.62 1.42
N LEU A 192 8.75 4.28 0.26
CA LEU A 192 8.52 2.88 -0.11
C LEU A 192 9.81 2.18 -0.51
N ALA A 193 10.69 2.88 -1.23
CA ALA A 193 11.99 2.35 -1.62
C ALA A 193 12.89 2.05 -0.41
N SER A 194 12.84 2.84 0.67
CA SER A 194 13.59 2.53 1.89
C SER A 194 13.08 1.28 2.62
N LYS A 195 11.82 0.88 2.38
CA LYS A 195 11.19 -0.29 3.01
C LYS A 195 11.36 -1.61 2.24
N ARG A 196 12.19 -1.66 1.20
CA ARG A 196 12.48 -2.89 0.44
C ARG A 196 12.81 -4.11 1.31
N PRO A 197 13.66 -4.02 2.35
CA PRO A 197 13.97 -5.18 3.18
C PRO A 197 12.74 -5.81 3.81
N TYR A 198 11.77 -5.01 4.27
CA TYR A 198 10.52 -5.50 4.85
C TYR A 198 9.64 -6.20 3.81
N VAL A 199 9.56 -5.66 2.60
CA VAL A 199 8.78 -6.29 1.51
C VAL A 199 9.40 -7.59 1.07
N ILE A 200 10.74 -7.66 0.99
CA ILE A 200 11.45 -8.91 0.68
C ILE A 200 11.13 -9.96 1.74
N VAL A 201 11.24 -9.62 3.04
CA VAL A 201 10.89 -10.54 4.13
C VAL A 201 9.42 -10.98 4.02
N GLY A 202 8.50 -10.04 3.77
CA GLY A 202 7.08 -10.35 3.56
C GLY A 202 6.84 -11.31 2.39
N ALA A 203 7.51 -11.10 1.26
CA ALA A 203 7.44 -11.98 0.09
C ALA A 203 7.96 -13.40 0.41
N PHE A 204 9.04 -13.52 1.17
CA PHE A 204 9.55 -14.81 1.63
C PHE A 204 8.62 -15.49 2.64
N VAL A 205 7.96 -14.74 3.52
CA VAL A 205 6.96 -15.27 4.46
C VAL A 205 5.74 -15.80 3.70
N ILE A 206 5.24 -15.04 2.72
CA ILE A 206 4.15 -15.51 1.86
C ILE A 206 4.60 -16.74 1.08
N GLY A 207 5.81 -16.74 0.50
CA GLY A 207 6.38 -17.91 -0.17
C GLY A 207 6.40 -19.14 0.76
N MET A 208 6.82 -18.98 2.01
CA MET A 208 6.85 -20.05 3.01
C MET A 208 5.45 -20.58 3.36
N LEU A 209 4.42 -19.72 3.36
CA LEU A 209 3.04 -20.16 3.62
C LEU A 209 2.43 -20.90 2.42
N LEU A 210 2.89 -20.59 1.21
CA LEU A 210 2.36 -21.14 -0.04
C LEU A 210 3.06 -22.42 -0.48
N THR A 211 4.34 -22.57 -0.17
CA THR A 211 5.10 -23.78 -0.48
C THR A 211 5.35 -24.59 0.78
N PRO A 212 5.57 -25.91 0.66
CA PRO A 212 6.24 -26.68 1.71
C PRO A 212 7.56 -26.00 2.15
N PRO A 213 8.18 -26.42 3.27
CA PRO A 213 9.46 -25.86 3.75
C PRO A 213 10.61 -26.25 2.81
N ASP A 214 10.65 -25.62 1.64
CA ASP A 214 11.61 -25.79 0.56
C ASP A 214 12.09 -24.42 0.07
N VAL A 215 13.39 -24.17 0.20
CA VAL A 215 14.00 -22.86 -0.08
C VAL A 215 13.93 -22.50 -1.57
N ILE A 216 14.01 -23.49 -2.46
CA ILE A 216 14.05 -23.26 -3.90
C ILE A 216 12.69 -22.76 -4.39
N SER A 217 11.62 -23.50 -4.08
CA SER A 217 10.25 -23.14 -4.41
C SER A 217 9.84 -21.85 -3.71
N GLN A 218 10.21 -21.68 -2.45
CA GLN A 218 9.94 -20.44 -1.70
C GLN A 218 10.58 -19.22 -2.38
N THR A 219 11.87 -19.29 -2.75
CA THR A 219 12.58 -18.21 -3.43
C THR A 219 11.97 -17.92 -4.80
N LEU A 220 11.60 -18.98 -5.52
CA LEU A 220 10.97 -18.89 -6.82
C LEU A 220 9.63 -18.16 -6.78
N LEU A 221 8.83 -18.34 -5.72
CA LEU A 221 7.58 -17.61 -5.54
C LEU A 221 7.81 -16.18 -5.03
N ALA A 222 8.79 -15.98 -4.14
CA ALA A 222 9.07 -14.68 -3.53
C ALA A 222 9.63 -13.66 -4.52
N LEU A 223 10.47 -14.10 -5.46
CA LEU A 223 11.14 -13.21 -6.41
C LEU A 223 10.15 -12.46 -7.33
N PRO A 224 9.15 -13.10 -7.96
CA PRO A 224 8.10 -12.39 -8.70
C PRO A 224 7.35 -11.35 -7.86
N MET A 225 7.03 -11.66 -6.60
CA MET A 225 6.34 -10.71 -5.71
C MET A 225 7.20 -9.47 -5.43
N TRP A 226 8.50 -9.65 -5.20
CA TRP A 226 9.43 -8.55 -5.05
C TRP A 226 9.56 -7.70 -6.33
N VAL A 227 9.63 -8.34 -7.50
CA VAL A 227 9.67 -7.66 -8.79
C VAL A 227 8.40 -6.83 -9.03
N LEU A 228 7.23 -7.34 -8.66
CA LEU A 228 5.96 -6.60 -8.76
C LEU A 228 5.96 -5.36 -7.88
N PHE A 229 6.42 -5.48 -6.63
CA PHE A 229 6.58 -4.33 -5.75
C PHE A 229 7.51 -3.28 -6.37
N GLU A 230 8.66 -3.71 -6.92
CA GLU A 230 9.59 -2.80 -7.57
C GLU A 230 8.97 -2.09 -8.77
N GLY A 231 8.24 -2.83 -9.60
CA GLY A 231 7.45 -2.26 -10.69
C GLY A 231 6.48 -1.20 -10.19
N GLY A 232 5.75 -1.49 -9.10
CA GLY A 232 4.84 -0.54 -8.46
C GLY A 232 5.51 0.77 -8.04
N VAL A 233 6.67 0.69 -7.38
CA VAL A 233 7.44 1.86 -6.96
C VAL A 233 7.98 2.66 -8.16
N ILE A 234 8.38 1.98 -9.23
CA ILE A 234 8.84 2.65 -10.46
C ILE A 234 7.67 3.37 -11.15
N PHE A 235 6.53 2.70 -11.33
CA PHE A 235 5.35 3.31 -11.97
C PHE A 235 4.78 4.47 -11.15
N SER A 236 4.82 4.39 -9.81
CA SER A 236 4.32 5.48 -8.97
C SER A 236 5.13 6.78 -9.11
N ARG A 237 6.44 6.70 -9.37
CA ARG A 237 7.28 7.90 -9.65
C ARG A 237 6.84 8.65 -10.90
N PHE A 238 6.49 7.92 -11.97
CA PHE A 238 6.01 8.53 -13.20
C PHE A 238 4.67 9.25 -12.99
N PHE A 239 3.79 8.71 -12.14
CA PHE A 239 2.50 9.32 -11.82
C PHE A 239 2.64 10.62 -11.01
N VAL A 240 3.60 10.70 -10.08
CA VAL A 240 3.84 11.91 -9.29
C VAL A 240 4.37 13.05 -10.17
N ARG A 241 5.34 12.75 -11.04
CA ARG A 241 5.97 13.77 -11.90
C ARG A 241 4.98 14.44 -12.85
N ASN A 242 4.06 13.66 -13.43
CA ASN A 242 3.04 14.19 -14.35
C ASN A 242 2.10 15.19 -13.65
N ARG A 243 1.85 15.03 -12.35
CA ARG A 243 0.99 15.94 -11.58
C ARG A 243 1.70 17.25 -11.23
N GLU A 244 3.00 17.21 -10.97
CA GLU A 244 3.82 18.42 -10.78
C GLU A 244 3.91 19.22 -12.08
N GLU A 245 4.06 18.54 -13.22
CA GLU A 245 4.05 19.15 -14.57
C GLU A 245 2.67 19.76 -14.90
N GLU A 246 1.56 19.04 -14.68
CA GLU A 246 0.20 19.54 -14.92
C GLU A 246 -0.21 20.70 -14.00
N ALA A 247 0.29 20.73 -12.75
CA ALA A 247 0.06 21.85 -11.83
C ALA A 247 0.87 23.10 -12.22
N GLY A 248 2.09 22.93 -12.76
CA GLY A 248 2.92 24.03 -13.25
C GLY A 248 2.38 24.69 -14.51
N GLU A 249 1.78 23.91 -15.43
CA GLU A 249 1.18 24.46 -16.66
C GLU A 249 -0.12 25.25 -16.42
N SER A 250 -0.88 24.94 -15.35
CA SER A 250 -2.11 25.68 -15.04
C SER A 250 -1.88 27.09 -14.48
N ASP A 251 -0.72 27.36 -13.88
CA ASP A 251 -0.37 28.69 -13.37
C ASP A 251 0.16 29.63 -14.47
N GLU A 252 0.65 29.12 -15.61
CA GLU A 252 1.14 29.94 -16.74
C GLU A 252 0.03 30.37 -17.73
N ALA A 253 -1.14 29.74 -17.71
CA ALA A 253 -2.18 29.92 -18.73
C ALA A 253 -3.19 31.06 -18.49
N ASP A 254 -3.12 31.78 -17.35
CA ASP A 254 -4.12 32.79 -16.94
C ASP A 254 -3.67 34.25 -17.14
N GLU A 255 -2.58 34.50 -17.88
CA GLU A 255 -2.20 35.85 -18.35
C GLU A 255 -3.03 36.25 -19.59
N PRO A 256 -3.91 37.27 -19.53
CA PRO A 256 -4.74 37.64 -20.66
C PRO A 256 -3.91 38.41 -21.72
N VAL A 257 -3.68 37.74 -22.86
CA VAL A 257 -3.16 38.37 -24.08
C VAL A 257 -4.19 39.37 -24.64
N MET A 258 -4.02 40.66 -24.33
CA MET A 258 -4.72 41.76 -25.00
C MET A 258 -3.74 42.57 -25.83
N ALA A 259 -3.69 42.25 -27.13
CA ALA A 259 -3.10 43.10 -28.15
C ALA A 259 -4.16 44.02 -28.79
N THR A 260 -3.69 45.20 -29.23
CA THR A 260 -4.24 46.13 -30.23
C THR A 260 -5.06 47.34 -29.74
N ALA A 261 -4.46 48.53 -29.80
CA ALA A 261 -4.75 49.56 -30.81
C ALA A 261 -4.06 50.89 -30.46
N ALA A 262 -3.57 51.58 -31.49
CA ALA A 262 -2.67 52.72 -31.41
C ALA A 262 -3.36 54.09 -31.24
N ALA A 263 -2.52 55.04 -30.79
CA ALA A 263 -2.49 56.49 -31.05
C ALA A 263 -3.32 57.44 -30.16
N GLY A 264 -2.60 58.28 -29.40
CA GLY A 264 -3.14 59.54 -28.87
C GLY A 264 -2.40 60.19 -27.71
N ALA A 265 -1.31 60.91 -28.02
CA ALA A 265 -0.83 62.14 -27.34
C ALA A 265 -0.39 62.13 -25.86
N SER A 266 0.93 62.33 -25.70
CA SER A 266 1.59 63.35 -24.86
C SER A 266 1.18 63.52 -23.39
N GLY A 267 2.07 63.12 -22.47
CA GLY A 267 2.07 63.66 -21.11
C GLY A 267 3.06 62.95 -20.19
N SER A 268 4.07 63.67 -19.74
CA SER A 268 5.18 63.28 -18.88
C SER A 268 4.79 62.64 -17.54
N ALA A 269 5.32 61.43 -17.28
CA ALA A 269 6.01 60.96 -16.05
C ALA A 269 6.17 59.42 -16.15
N PRO A 270 7.29 58.80 -15.75
CA PRO A 270 7.27 57.37 -15.46
C PRO A 270 7.34 57.16 -13.94
N VAL A 271 6.18 56.87 -13.36
CA VAL A 271 6.08 55.91 -12.27
C VAL A 271 5.59 54.63 -12.92
N GLU A 272 6.49 53.67 -13.10
CA GLU A 272 6.15 52.25 -13.28
C GLU A 272 7.45 51.45 -13.20
N GLU A 273 7.74 50.93 -12.01
CA GLU A 273 8.67 49.82 -11.83
C GLU A 273 7.96 48.56 -12.36
N ALA A 274 7.85 48.49 -13.69
CA ALA A 274 7.40 47.30 -14.38
C ALA A 274 8.46 46.23 -14.13
N PHE A 275 8.03 45.06 -13.64
CA PHE A 275 8.89 43.90 -13.49
C PHE A 275 9.65 43.66 -14.80
N ARG A 276 10.96 43.92 -14.78
CA ARG A 276 11.87 43.57 -15.87
C ARG A 276 12.62 42.31 -15.43
N PRO A 277 12.69 41.28 -16.28
CA PRO A 277 13.57 40.15 -15.98
C PRO A 277 15.00 40.69 -15.79
N LEU A 278 15.63 40.31 -14.68
CA LEU A 278 17.00 40.71 -14.35
C LEU A 278 17.91 40.35 -15.52
N SER A 279 18.78 41.27 -15.91
CA SER A 279 19.85 40.92 -16.84
C SER A 279 20.79 39.89 -16.20
N GLN A 280 21.52 39.13 -17.02
CA GLN A 280 22.37 38.05 -16.52
C GLN A 280 23.42 38.51 -15.50
N GLU A 281 23.89 39.76 -15.65
CA GLU A 281 24.86 40.41 -14.77
C GLU A 281 24.19 40.85 -13.44
N GLU A 282 22.99 41.42 -13.49
CA GLU A 282 22.20 41.78 -12.29
C GLU A 282 21.76 40.54 -11.49
N MET A 283 21.54 39.41 -12.16
CA MET A 283 21.18 38.14 -11.52
C MET A 283 22.38 37.48 -10.81
N GLU A 284 23.58 37.55 -11.40
CA GLU A 284 24.82 37.12 -10.73
C GLU A 284 25.09 37.97 -9.47
N GLU A 285 24.90 39.29 -9.54
CA GLU A 285 25.08 40.17 -8.37
C GLU A 285 24.04 39.92 -7.25
N GLU A 286 22.80 39.59 -7.60
CA GLU A 286 21.79 39.19 -6.61
C GLU A 286 22.10 37.83 -5.98
N LEU A 287 22.57 36.85 -6.77
CA LEU A 287 22.99 35.54 -6.25
C LEU A 287 24.17 35.67 -5.28
N ASP A 288 25.18 36.47 -5.63
CA ASP A 288 26.32 36.74 -4.75
C ASP A 288 25.89 37.40 -3.44
N ARG A 289 24.87 38.28 -3.48
CA ARG A 289 24.33 38.93 -2.27
C ARG A 289 23.59 37.93 -1.39
N ILE A 290 22.77 37.06 -1.98
CA ILE A 290 22.02 36.03 -1.26
C ILE A 290 22.99 35.01 -0.64
N GLU A 291 24.03 34.62 -1.36
CA GLU A 291 25.05 33.69 -0.83
C GLU A 291 25.81 34.31 0.36
N ALA A 292 26.10 35.62 0.32
CA ALA A 292 26.68 36.34 1.45
C ALA A 292 25.74 36.46 2.66
N GLU A 293 24.43 36.68 2.44
CA GLU A 293 23.44 36.68 3.53
C GLU A 293 23.26 35.30 4.15
N LEU A 294 23.27 34.24 3.33
CA LEU A 294 23.20 32.86 3.79
C LEU A 294 24.45 32.46 4.58
N ASP A 295 25.64 32.89 4.16
CA ASP A 295 26.89 32.67 4.89
C ASP A 295 26.89 33.39 6.26
N GLU A 296 26.32 34.60 6.35
CA GLU A 296 26.14 35.32 7.61
C GLU A 296 25.09 34.67 8.52
N GLU A 297 23.97 34.19 7.96
CA GLU A 297 22.98 33.42 8.72
C GLU A 297 23.57 32.09 9.21
N GLU A 298 24.27 31.33 8.36
CA GLU A 298 24.90 30.05 8.71
C GLU A 298 25.97 30.21 9.79
N ALA A 299 26.72 31.33 9.78
CA ALA A 299 27.61 31.71 10.86
C ALA A 299 26.86 31.99 12.19
N SER A 300 25.65 32.55 12.13
CA SER A 300 24.80 32.78 13.32
C SER A 300 24.25 31.47 13.92
N TRP A 301 23.90 30.49 13.07
CA TRP A 301 23.43 29.17 13.51
C TRP A 301 24.54 28.35 14.19
N HIS A 302 25.81 28.61 13.87
CA HIS A 302 26.96 27.94 14.46
C HIS A 302 27.47 28.54 15.79
N GLU A 303 26.98 29.72 16.20
CA GLU A 303 27.32 30.31 17.51
C GLU A 303 26.38 29.84 18.66
N GLU A 304 25.19 29.29 18.37
CA GLU A 304 24.22 28.89 19.40
C GLU A 304 24.31 27.41 19.86
N THR A 305 25.17 26.59 19.29
CA THR A 305 25.29 25.16 19.65
C THR A 305 26.51 24.86 20.52
N ASP A 306 26.66 25.52 21.67
CA ASP A 306 27.65 25.10 22.70
C ASP A 306 27.32 25.59 24.13
N GLU A 307 26.03 25.68 24.49
CA GLU A 307 25.63 25.73 25.90
C GLU A 307 24.72 24.53 26.22
N GLU A 308 25.31 23.47 26.81
CA GLU A 308 24.57 22.48 27.59
C GLU A 308 23.81 23.20 28.71
N THR A 309 22.55 23.57 28.44
CA THR A 309 21.65 24.10 29.45
C THR A 309 21.44 22.98 30.49
N PRO A 310 21.75 23.19 31.78
CA PRO A 310 21.57 22.15 32.78
C PRO A 310 20.11 21.69 32.77
N MET A 311 19.88 20.39 32.53
CA MET A 311 18.53 19.81 32.51
C MET A 311 17.79 20.22 33.78
N ASP A 312 16.60 20.81 33.62
CA ASP A 312 15.75 21.19 34.75
C ASP A 312 15.58 19.97 35.67
N PRO A 313 15.89 20.08 36.98
CA PRO A 313 15.76 18.97 37.92
C PRO A 313 14.38 18.31 37.90
N VAL A 314 13.32 19.04 37.53
CA VAL A 314 11.96 18.48 37.40
C VAL A 314 11.80 17.65 36.12
N ASP A 315 12.38 18.08 35.00
CA ASP A 315 12.37 17.32 33.74
C ASP A 315 13.17 16.02 33.87
N ALA A 316 14.28 16.05 34.60
CA ALA A 316 15.03 14.84 34.93
C ALA A 316 14.19 13.81 35.72
N LYS A 317 13.28 14.27 36.59
CA LYS A 317 12.33 13.39 37.30
C LYS A 317 11.31 12.78 36.34
N LEU A 318 10.79 13.54 35.36
CA LEU A 318 9.85 13.02 34.35
C LEU A 318 10.50 11.96 33.45
N VAL A 319 11.76 12.17 33.04
CA VAL A 319 12.53 11.14 32.29
C VAL A 319 12.70 9.88 33.14
N ARG A 320 13.03 10.04 34.43
CA ARG A 320 13.21 8.91 35.35
C ARG A 320 11.91 8.14 35.62
N VAL A 321 10.77 8.83 35.62
CA VAL A 321 9.45 8.18 35.71
C VAL A 321 9.21 7.24 34.53
N ASN A 322 9.61 7.64 33.31
CA ASN A 322 9.45 6.80 32.13
C ASN A 322 10.31 5.53 32.22
N GLU A 323 11.56 5.65 32.69
CA GLU A 323 12.42 4.48 32.94
C GLU A 323 11.85 3.52 34.00
N LEU A 324 11.23 4.06 35.06
CA LEU A 324 10.60 3.23 36.10
C LEU A 324 9.33 2.54 35.61
N ARG A 325 8.58 3.19 34.70
CA ARG A 325 7.44 2.58 34.02
C ARG A 325 7.87 1.40 33.16
N ASP A 326 8.96 1.57 32.40
CA ASP A 326 9.53 0.49 31.57
C ASP A 326 10.08 -0.66 32.43
N ALA A 327 10.54 -0.36 33.65
CA ALA A 327 10.95 -1.34 34.65
C ALA A 327 9.78 -1.96 35.46
N MET A 328 8.53 -1.58 35.18
CA MET A 328 7.31 -1.99 35.90
C MET A 328 7.30 -1.66 37.42
N ASP A 329 8.12 -0.70 37.86
CA ASP A 329 8.10 -0.20 39.25
C ASP A 329 7.15 0.99 39.39
N PHE A 330 5.86 0.70 39.34
CA PHE A 330 4.79 1.70 39.38
C PHE A 330 4.71 2.43 40.72
N SER A 331 5.19 1.82 41.81
CA SER A 331 5.18 2.44 43.15
C SER A 331 6.22 3.56 43.24
N ALA A 332 7.42 3.34 42.70
CA ALA A 332 8.45 4.37 42.62
C ALA A 332 8.08 5.47 41.61
N ALA A 333 7.50 5.10 40.46
CA ALA A 333 7.04 6.04 39.44
C ALA A 333 5.98 7.01 39.99
N ARG A 334 4.96 6.51 40.72
CA ARG A 334 3.93 7.35 41.34
C ARG A 334 4.52 8.33 42.35
N ARG A 335 5.51 7.92 43.15
CA ARG A 335 6.14 8.80 44.14
C ARG A 335 6.81 10.01 43.47
N LEU A 336 7.57 9.77 42.40
CA LEU A 336 8.22 10.84 41.65
C LEU A 336 7.20 11.74 40.94
N LEU A 337 6.11 11.17 40.42
CA LEU A 337 5.02 11.96 39.82
C LEU A 337 4.37 12.90 40.86
N TYR A 338 4.15 12.45 42.11
CA TYR A 338 3.66 13.32 43.17
C TYR A 338 4.64 14.45 43.53
N GLU A 339 5.95 14.22 43.45
CA GLU A 339 6.95 15.27 43.63
C GLU A 339 6.90 16.28 42.48
N VAL A 340 6.77 15.82 41.23
CA VAL A 340 6.62 16.70 40.05
C VAL A 340 5.33 17.52 40.12
N LEU A 341 4.25 16.99 40.70
CA LEU A 341 3.02 17.76 40.91
C LEU A 341 3.17 18.92 41.91
N VAL A 342 4.16 18.86 42.79
CA VAL A 342 4.43 19.89 43.80
C VAL A 342 5.49 20.88 43.33
N GLU A 343 6.49 20.39 42.59
CA GLU A 343 7.68 21.16 42.21
C GLU A 343 7.64 21.70 40.77
N GLY A 344 6.79 21.13 39.89
CA GLY A 344 6.78 21.44 38.47
C GLY A 344 5.94 22.65 38.05
N ASN A 345 6.23 23.16 36.85
CA ASN A 345 5.45 24.20 36.20
C ASN A 345 4.10 23.66 35.64
N GLU A 346 3.22 24.54 35.14
CA GLU A 346 1.86 24.15 34.71
C GLU A 346 1.83 23.07 33.61
N GLU A 347 2.88 23.00 32.77
CA GLU A 347 2.99 22.01 31.71
C GLU A 347 3.48 20.67 32.25
N GLN A 348 4.53 20.67 33.07
CA GLN A 348 5.06 19.48 33.75
C GLN A 348 4.00 18.83 34.66
N VAL A 349 3.22 19.64 35.38
CA VAL A 349 2.11 19.18 36.23
C VAL A 349 1.02 18.50 35.40
N ARG A 350 0.70 19.04 34.21
CA ARG A 350 -0.30 18.46 33.30
C ARG A 350 0.16 17.11 32.77
N THR A 351 1.42 17.02 32.37
CA THR A 351 2.05 15.78 31.93
C THR A 351 2.05 14.73 33.05
N ALA A 352 2.42 15.13 34.28
CA ALA A 352 2.41 14.24 35.42
C ALA A 352 1.01 13.71 35.78
N LYS A 353 -0.04 14.53 35.67
CA LYS A 353 -1.44 14.09 35.86
C LYS A 353 -1.88 13.07 34.83
N ASN A 354 -1.60 13.32 33.55
CA ASN A 354 -1.95 12.40 32.48
C ASN A 354 -1.26 11.04 32.65
N ILE A 355 0.00 11.03 33.10
CA ILE A 355 0.74 9.79 33.37
C ILE A 355 0.20 9.06 34.59
N LEU A 356 -0.22 9.78 35.65
CA LEU A 356 -0.86 9.17 36.82
C LEU A 356 -2.19 8.50 36.47
N GLU A 357 -3.03 9.14 35.66
CA GLU A 357 -4.30 8.55 35.20
C GLU A 357 -4.08 7.24 34.43
N GLN A 358 -3.06 7.19 33.56
CA GLN A 358 -2.70 5.97 32.82
C GLN A 358 -2.11 4.84 33.69
N LEU A 359 -1.66 5.15 34.91
CA LEU A 359 -1.11 4.16 35.85
C LEU A 359 -2.15 3.60 36.81
N ASP A 360 -3.36 4.18 36.83
CA ASP A 360 -4.48 3.74 37.68
C ASP A 360 -5.48 2.83 36.93
N ASP A 361 -5.40 2.78 35.60
CA ASP A 361 -6.03 1.78 34.71
C ASP A 361 -5.17 0.50 34.58
#